data_AF-A0A357F4B1-F1
#
_entry.id   AF-A0A357F4B1-F1
#
_cell.length_a   1.000
_cell.length_b   1.000
_cell.length_c   1.000
_cell.angle_alpha   90.00
_cell.angle_beta   90.00
_cell.angle_gamma   90.00
#
_symmetry.space_group_name_H-M   'P 1'
#
loop_
_entity.id
_entity.type
_entity.pdbx_description
1 polymer ?
#
loop_
_entity_poly.entity_id
_entity_poly.type
_entity_poly.pdbx_seq_one_letter_code
_entity_poly.pdbx_strand_id
1 'polypeptide(L)'
;MKKTVTLSGIFLFLYFAMSSNLTAQVSIAEINTAVAENFDSLAATGSDLIFTDNITLAGWYTTRGFYSAGSGTATGGTNYSFGTSSSSSERALGSVVTAGSGIIRYGIRLKNNTGMMISSLDIEYTGEQWRNGGNTTAQALSFEYRQAAEVTDLTTGTYTAVPALNFTSLINTSTGSSLNGNLSANRTMRTASVSVNVPFGEEIMLRWTDIDNSGTDHGLAIDDLIITPRATPTAAGVDVSGRVRTASGRGIRNARILVEGGDLAWPIIVMTNSFGYYRVEGLAAGQSYIVTVESKRFGFASPVRVVNAGDGVAGLDFVSVP
;
A
#
# COMPACT_ATOMS: atom_id res chain seq x y z
N MET A 1 15.01 64.04 43.27
CA MET A 1 14.04 63.07 42.70
C MET A 1 14.62 62.48 41.43
N LYS A 2 15.20 61.26 41.51
CA LYS A 2 15.67 60.51 40.34
C LYS A 2 14.50 59.68 39.82
N LYS A 3 14.10 59.89 38.56
CA LYS A 3 13.11 59.05 37.86
C LYS A 3 13.86 57.96 37.11
N THR A 4 13.58 56.70 37.45
CA THR A 4 14.04 55.51 36.75
C THR A 4 13.10 55.24 35.57
N VAL A 5 13.63 55.12 34.35
CA VAL A 5 12.87 54.67 33.17
C VAL A 5 13.37 53.27 32.83
N THR A 6 12.48 52.28 32.89
CA THR A 6 12.74 50.91 32.43
C THR A 6 12.34 50.77 30.96
N LEU A 7 13.30 50.40 30.11
CA LEU A 7 13.06 50.00 28.72
C LEU A 7 12.74 48.51 28.70
N SER A 8 11.55 48.12 28.20
CA SER A 8 11.17 46.73 27.99
C SER A 8 11.36 46.40 26.51
N GLY A 9 12.38 45.61 26.18
CA GLY A 9 12.64 45.14 24.82
C GLY A 9 11.78 43.91 24.48
N ILE A 10 10.99 44.01 23.41
CA ILE A 10 10.28 42.88 22.80
C ILE A 10 11.25 42.13 21.89
N PHE A 11 11.54 40.87 22.20
CA PHE A 11 12.24 39.95 21.30
C PHE A 11 11.22 39.32 20.35
N LEU A 12 11.27 39.69 19.08
CA LEU A 12 10.51 39.07 18.00
C LEU A 12 11.29 37.83 17.53
N PHE A 13 10.85 36.63 17.92
CA PHE A 13 11.36 35.37 17.36
C PHE A 13 10.76 35.18 15.96
N LEU A 14 11.56 35.41 14.92
CA LEU A 14 11.22 35.00 13.56
C LEU A 14 11.32 33.46 13.48
N TYR A 15 10.19 32.78 13.46
CA TYR A 15 10.13 31.36 13.14
C TYR A 15 10.32 31.21 11.62
N PHE A 16 11.49 30.75 11.19
CA PHE A 16 11.72 30.36 9.81
C PHE A 16 11.01 29.02 9.60
N ALA A 17 9.79 29.05 9.05
CA ALA A 17 9.11 27.84 8.61
C ALA A 17 9.93 27.24 7.46
N MET A 18 10.66 26.16 7.73
CA MET A 18 11.22 25.30 6.69
C MET A 18 10.04 24.74 5.90
N SER A 19 9.75 25.32 4.73
CA SER A 19 8.83 24.73 3.78
C SER A 19 9.46 23.44 3.25
N SER A 20 9.02 22.29 3.75
CA SER A 20 9.23 21.04 3.06
C SER A 20 8.54 21.15 1.70
N ASN A 21 9.29 21.02 0.62
CA ASN A 21 8.68 20.82 -0.70
C ASN A 21 7.84 19.53 -0.60
N LEU A 22 6.51 19.68 -0.54
CA LEU A 22 5.60 18.56 -0.71
C LEU A 22 5.75 18.10 -2.16
N THR A 23 6.44 16.99 -2.36
CA THR A 23 6.45 16.27 -3.63
C THR A 23 5.01 15.83 -3.91
N ALA A 24 4.52 16.01 -5.15
CA ALA A 24 3.14 15.80 -5.58
C ALA A 24 2.64 14.33 -5.60
N GLN A 25 3.09 13.50 -4.67
CA GLN A 25 2.84 12.07 -4.59
C GLN A 25 2.66 11.65 -3.13
N VAL A 26 1.95 10.54 -2.91
CA VAL A 26 1.99 9.86 -1.60
C VAL A 26 3.30 9.10 -1.48
N SER A 27 4.06 9.41 -0.42
CA SER A 27 5.32 8.73 -0.14
C SER A 27 5.06 7.41 0.58
N ILE A 28 5.51 6.30 0.00
CA ILE A 28 5.59 5.01 0.68
C ILE A 28 6.92 4.95 1.42
N ALA A 29 6.89 5.11 2.75
CA ALA A 29 8.08 5.14 3.59
C ALA A 29 8.51 3.76 4.10
N GLU A 30 7.58 2.82 4.23
CA GLU A 30 7.83 1.49 4.80
C GLU A 30 7.09 0.40 4.00
N ILE A 31 7.70 -0.79 3.92
CA ILE A 31 7.03 -1.99 3.41
C ILE A 31 6.08 -2.54 4.48
N ASN A 32 5.00 -3.19 4.06
CA ASN A 32 3.94 -3.74 4.92
C ASN A 32 3.08 -2.70 5.65
N THR A 33 3.30 -1.40 5.41
CA THR A 33 2.50 -0.31 5.95
C THR A 33 1.52 0.19 4.89
N ALA A 34 0.23 0.06 5.16
CA ALA A 34 -0.82 0.42 4.22
C ALA A 34 -0.89 1.94 3.98
N VAL A 35 -1.10 2.32 2.73
CA VAL A 35 -1.64 3.62 2.33
C VAL A 35 -3.15 3.46 2.20
N ALA A 36 -3.92 4.33 2.86
CA ALA A 36 -5.37 4.29 2.85
C ALA A 36 -5.97 5.62 2.38
N GLU A 37 -7.07 5.54 1.64
CA GLU A 37 -7.91 6.68 1.25
C GLU A 37 -9.38 6.25 1.32
N ASN A 38 -10.18 6.99 2.07
CA ASN A 38 -11.61 6.74 2.23
C ASN A 38 -12.48 7.86 1.62
N PHE A 39 -11.87 8.86 0.98
CA PHE A 39 -12.51 9.95 0.26
C PHE A 39 -13.48 10.85 1.05
N ASP A 40 -13.69 10.60 2.35
CA ASP A 40 -14.57 11.37 3.25
C ASP A 40 -14.23 12.86 3.35
N SER A 41 -13.02 13.24 2.94
CA SER A 41 -12.60 14.65 2.87
C SER A 41 -13.16 15.40 1.66
N LEU A 42 -13.73 14.71 0.67
CA LEU A 42 -14.39 15.32 -0.48
C LEU A 42 -15.67 16.05 -0.07
N ALA A 43 -16.04 17.08 -0.84
CA ALA A 43 -17.22 17.88 -0.52
C ALA A 43 -18.53 17.08 -0.59
N ALA A 44 -19.39 17.28 0.42
CA ALA A 44 -20.74 16.72 0.46
C ALA A 44 -21.78 17.55 -0.33
N THR A 45 -21.45 18.77 -0.74
CA THR A 45 -22.34 19.67 -1.51
C THR A 45 -21.58 20.47 -2.57
N GLY A 46 -22.30 20.96 -3.58
CA GLY A 46 -21.77 21.80 -4.64
C GLY A 46 -21.59 21.08 -5.97
N SER A 47 -21.53 21.87 -7.04
CA SER A 47 -21.28 21.43 -8.42
C SER A 47 -20.09 22.19 -8.98
N ASP A 48 -19.40 21.60 -9.96
CA ASP A 48 -18.20 22.18 -10.60
C ASP A 48 -17.14 22.66 -9.59
N LEU A 49 -16.99 21.89 -8.51
CA LEU A 49 -15.96 22.10 -7.51
C LEU A 49 -14.61 21.81 -8.15
N ILE A 50 -13.64 22.70 -7.93
CA ILE A 50 -12.30 22.53 -8.49
C ILE A 50 -11.65 21.29 -7.86
N PHE A 51 -11.23 20.35 -8.71
CA PHE A 51 -10.32 19.28 -8.31
C PHE A 51 -8.91 19.73 -8.70
N THR A 52 -8.08 20.02 -7.70
CA THR A 52 -6.68 20.35 -7.93
C THR A 52 -5.85 19.12 -7.58
N ASP A 53 -5.16 18.57 -8.58
CA ASP A 53 -4.32 17.39 -8.43
C ASP A 53 -3.35 17.54 -7.24
N ASN A 54 -3.26 16.48 -6.44
CA ASN A 54 -2.45 16.40 -5.22
C ASN A 54 -2.82 17.42 -4.11
N ILE A 55 -3.85 18.24 -4.29
CA ILE A 55 -4.30 19.21 -3.26
C ILE A 55 -5.68 18.85 -2.75
N THR A 56 -6.64 18.58 -3.63
CA THR A 56 -8.00 18.17 -3.22
C THR A 56 -7.97 16.86 -2.46
N LEU A 57 -7.15 15.92 -2.94
CA LEU A 57 -6.81 14.67 -2.28
C LEU A 57 -5.31 14.43 -2.51
N ALA A 58 -4.58 14.05 -1.45
CA ALA A 58 -3.12 13.92 -1.50
C ALA A 58 -2.70 12.82 -2.49
N GLY A 59 -1.83 13.15 -3.44
CA GLY A 59 -1.36 12.25 -4.50
C GLY A 59 -2.42 11.79 -5.51
N TRP A 60 -3.66 12.30 -5.44
CA TRP A 60 -4.70 11.97 -6.40
C TRP A 60 -4.73 12.92 -7.60
N TYR A 61 -5.02 12.34 -8.74
CA TYR A 61 -5.09 13.01 -10.03
C TYR A 61 -6.41 12.65 -10.72
N THR A 62 -6.89 13.54 -11.59
CA THR A 62 -8.02 13.24 -12.47
C THR A 62 -7.87 13.93 -13.82
N THR A 63 -8.41 13.31 -14.87
CA THR A 63 -8.52 13.96 -16.20
C THR A 63 -9.58 15.07 -16.23
N ARG A 64 -10.37 15.22 -15.16
CA ARG A 64 -11.34 16.30 -15.00
C ARG A 64 -10.85 17.24 -13.90
N GLY A 65 -10.53 18.49 -14.22
CA GLY A 65 -10.15 19.49 -13.21
C GLY A 65 -11.29 19.95 -12.29
N PHE A 66 -12.41 19.23 -12.27
CA PHE A 66 -13.59 19.53 -11.48
C PHE A 66 -14.37 18.25 -11.15
N TYR A 67 -15.15 18.33 -10.07
CA TYR A 67 -16.05 17.28 -9.61
C TYR A 67 -17.33 17.88 -9.02
N SER A 68 -18.34 17.05 -8.78
CA SER A 68 -19.59 17.48 -8.13
C SER A 68 -19.95 16.58 -6.96
N ALA A 69 -20.58 17.13 -5.94
CA ALA A 69 -21.22 16.30 -4.92
C ALA A 69 -22.55 15.76 -5.46
N GLY A 70 -22.83 14.47 -5.26
CA GLY A 70 -24.07 13.87 -5.71
C GLY A 70 -24.51 12.66 -4.91
N SER A 71 -25.80 12.36 -4.96
CA SER A 71 -26.41 11.15 -4.38
C SER A 71 -26.84 10.15 -5.46
N GLY A 72 -26.20 10.20 -6.63
CA GLY A 72 -26.54 9.35 -7.78
C GLY A 72 -27.71 9.82 -8.65
N THR A 73 -28.32 10.97 -8.33
CA THR A 73 -29.46 11.52 -9.09
C THR A 73 -29.04 12.22 -10.38
N ALA A 74 -27.85 12.81 -10.41
CA ALA A 74 -27.30 13.54 -11.55
C ALA A 74 -26.91 12.61 -12.71
N THR A 75 -27.00 13.13 -13.94
CA THR A 75 -26.62 12.45 -15.19
C THR A 75 -25.47 13.14 -15.92
N GLY A 76 -24.98 14.26 -15.39
CA GLY A 76 -23.93 15.04 -16.05
C GLY A 76 -22.61 14.27 -16.03
N GLY A 77 -21.89 14.24 -17.15
CA GLY A 77 -20.60 13.58 -17.20
C GLY A 77 -19.58 14.35 -16.37
N THR A 78 -19.05 13.79 -15.28
CA THR A 78 -17.98 14.39 -14.44
C THR A 78 -17.53 13.39 -13.37
N ASN A 79 -16.46 13.72 -12.65
CA ASN A 79 -16.18 13.05 -11.38
C ASN A 79 -17.20 13.47 -10.32
N TYR A 80 -17.56 12.52 -9.47
CA TYR A 80 -18.47 12.75 -8.36
C TYR A 80 -17.82 12.38 -7.04
N SER A 81 -18.05 13.21 -6.04
CA SER A 81 -18.08 12.77 -4.66
C SER A 81 -19.49 12.23 -4.43
N PHE A 82 -19.63 10.93 -4.31
CA PHE A 82 -20.91 10.29 -4.04
C PHE A 82 -21.15 10.14 -2.55
N GLY A 83 -22.41 10.15 -2.14
CA GLY A 83 -22.81 9.83 -0.78
C GLY A 83 -24.31 9.94 -0.61
N THR A 84 -24.82 9.45 0.51
CA THR A 84 -26.28 9.27 0.70
C THR A 84 -27.08 10.57 0.72
N SER A 85 -26.45 11.68 1.07
CA SER A 85 -27.08 13.01 1.20
C SER A 85 -26.06 14.14 1.20
N SER A 86 -26.54 15.38 1.14
CA SER A 86 -25.75 16.61 1.26
C SER A 86 -25.08 16.82 2.62
N SER A 87 -25.46 16.03 3.62
CA SER A 87 -24.87 16.04 4.97
C SER A 87 -24.07 14.77 5.28
N SER A 88 -23.95 13.84 4.33
CA SER A 88 -23.14 12.63 4.51
C SER A 88 -21.68 13.02 4.62
N SER A 89 -21.01 12.57 5.67
CA SER A 89 -19.55 12.63 5.78
C SER A 89 -18.87 11.43 5.14
N GLU A 90 -19.59 10.32 4.97
CA GLU A 90 -19.12 9.19 4.17
C GLU A 90 -19.25 9.56 2.69
N ARG A 91 -18.13 9.50 1.97
CA ARG A 91 -18.05 9.85 0.55
C ARG A 91 -17.27 8.81 -0.23
N ALA A 92 -17.75 8.45 -1.41
CA ALA A 92 -17.00 7.67 -2.40
C ALA A 92 -16.55 8.53 -3.59
N LEU A 93 -15.37 8.27 -4.18
CA LEU A 93 -14.93 8.93 -5.41
C LEU A 93 -15.36 8.11 -6.63
N GLY A 94 -16.10 8.73 -7.55
CA GLY A 94 -16.57 8.05 -8.75
C GLY A 94 -16.76 8.96 -9.95
N SER A 95 -17.51 8.43 -10.93
CA SER A 95 -17.86 9.15 -12.15
C SER A 95 -19.23 8.72 -12.68
N VAL A 96 -19.84 9.64 -13.42
CA VAL A 96 -20.78 9.31 -14.49
C VAL A 96 -20.12 9.81 -15.77
N VAL A 97 -20.14 9.02 -16.82
CA VAL A 97 -19.58 9.39 -18.12
C VAL A 97 -20.70 9.80 -19.08
N THR A 98 -20.34 10.62 -20.07
CA THR A 98 -21.17 11.00 -21.20
C THR A 98 -20.26 11.20 -22.41
N ALA A 99 -20.82 11.17 -23.62
CA ALA A 99 -20.08 11.53 -24.84
C ALA A 99 -19.36 12.89 -24.73
N GLY A 100 -19.96 13.88 -24.04
CA GLY A 100 -19.38 15.20 -23.84
C GLY A 100 -18.23 15.25 -22.82
N SER A 101 -18.16 14.30 -21.88
CA SER A 101 -17.04 14.21 -20.94
C SER A 101 -15.85 13.47 -21.54
N GLY A 102 -16.09 12.56 -22.49
CA GLY A 102 -15.10 11.58 -22.92
C GLY A 102 -14.73 10.64 -21.77
N ILE A 103 -13.62 9.90 -21.95
CA ILE A 103 -13.12 8.95 -20.95
C ILE A 103 -12.64 9.71 -19.71
N ILE A 104 -13.20 9.36 -18.55
CA ILE A 104 -12.79 9.90 -17.26
C ILE A 104 -11.78 8.93 -16.63
N ARG A 105 -10.67 9.46 -16.12
CA ARG A 105 -9.69 8.70 -15.35
C ARG A 105 -9.38 9.43 -14.08
N TYR A 106 -9.22 8.69 -13.00
CA TYR A 106 -8.73 9.20 -11.73
C TYR A 106 -7.84 8.14 -11.09
N GLY A 107 -6.86 8.58 -10.31
CA GLY A 107 -5.85 7.67 -9.80
C GLY A 107 -4.94 8.31 -8.77
N ILE A 108 -4.15 7.45 -8.13
CA ILE A 108 -3.21 7.82 -7.07
C ILE A 108 -1.77 7.59 -7.52
N ARG A 109 -0.94 8.61 -7.32
CA ARG A 109 0.51 8.60 -7.56
C ARG A 109 1.23 8.24 -6.27
N LEU A 110 1.95 7.13 -6.29
CA LEU A 110 2.75 6.65 -5.17
C LEU A 110 4.23 6.70 -5.53
N LYS A 111 5.06 7.13 -4.59
CA LYS A 111 6.52 7.06 -4.72
C LYS A 111 7.10 6.09 -3.71
N ASN A 112 7.99 5.23 -4.19
CA ASN A 112 8.71 4.31 -3.34
C ASN A 112 9.89 5.02 -2.66
N ASN A 113 9.76 5.33 -1.38
CA ASN A 113 10.83 5.84 -0.54
C ASN A 113 11.23 4.83 0.56
N THR A 114 10.94 3.55 0.38
CA THR A 114 11.15 2.50 1.40
C THR A 114 12.61 2.09 1.60
N GLY A 115 13.51 2.57 0.73
CA GLY A 115 14.90 2.09 0.65
C GLY A 115 15.05 0.73 -0.05
N MET A 116 13.96 0.05 -0.39
CA MET A 116 13.94 -1.23 -1.11
C MET A 116 13.09 -1.15 -2.38
N MET A 117 13.15 -2.17 -3.24
CA MET A 117 12.22 -2.31 -4.36
C MET A 117 10.88 -2.85 -3.86
N ILE A 118 9.77 -2.23 -4.28
CA ILE A 118 8.43 -2.80 -4.12
C ILE A 118 8.21 -3.80 -5.26
N SER A 119 7.93 -5.05 -4.89
CA SER A 119 7.75 -6.17 -5.82
C SER A 119 6.29 -6.59 -5.98
N SER A 120 5.43 -6.23 -5.03
CA SER A 120 3.99 -6.39 -5.17
C SER A 120 3.23 -5.36 -4.35
N LEU A 121 2.00 -5.10 -4.75
CA LEU A 121 1.02 -4.32 -4.00
C LEU A 121 -0.17 -5.22 -3.68
N ASP A 122 -0.51 -5.38 -2.41
CA ASP A 122 -1.81 -5.91 -2.03
C ASP A 122 -2.79 -4.72 -2.05
N ILE A 123 -3.77 -4.79 -2.94
CA ILE A 123 -4.73 -3.71 -3.16
C ILE A 123 -6.11 -4.23 -2.81
N GLU A 124 -6.85 -3.48 -2.02
CA GLU A 124 -8.27 -3.69 -1.79
C GLU A 124 -9.03 -2.36 -1.82
N TYR A 125 -10.28 -2.40 -2.29
CA TYR A 125 -11.20 -1.26 -2.26
C TYR A 125 -12.63 -1.74 -2.43
N THR A 126 -13.59 -0.96 -1.96
CA THR A 126 -15.02 -1.20 -2.19
C THR A 126 -15.44 -0.55 -3.51
N GLY A 127 -15.86 -1.37 -4.48
CA GLY A 127 -16.50 -0.86 -5.69
C GLY A 127 -17.98 -0.61 -5.44
N GLU A 128 -18.48 0.58 -5.74
CA GLU A 128 -19.85 1.00 -5.44
C GLU A 128 -20.58 1.53 -6.67
N GLN A 129 -21.88 1.22 -6.77
CA GLN A 129 -22.77 1.77 -7.77
C GLN A 129 -23.76 2.73 -7.14
N TRP A 130 -23.64 4.00 -7.51
CA TRP A 130 -24.49 5.09 -7.03
C TRP A 130 -25.60 5.45 -8.02
N ARG A 131 -25.51 5.02 -9.28
CA ARG A 131 -26.56 5.26 -10.26
C ARG A 131 -26.75 4.08 -11.20
N ASN A 132 -28.00 3.70 -11.42
CA ASN A 132 -28.40 2.98 -12.61
C ASN A 132 -28.70 3.99 -13.72
N GLY A 133 -27.94 3.98 -14.83
CA GLY A 133 -28.12 4.88 -15.95
C GLY A 133 -29.42 4.68 -16.73
N GLY A 134 -30.08 3.53 -16.58
CA GLY A 134 -31.14 3.10 -17.50
C GLY A 134 -30.58 2.20 -18.61
N ASN A 135 -29.43 1.58 -18.39
CA ASN A 135 -28.74 0.71 -19.33
C ASN A 135 -28.75 -0.73 -18.81
N THR A 136 -29.07 -1.69 -19.69
CA THR A 136 -29.07 -3.12 -19.35
C THR A 136 -27.72 -3.77 -19.57
N THR A 137 -26.79 -3.08 -20.23
CA THR A 137 -25.41 -3.55 -20.42
C THR A 137 -24.59 -3.17 -19.20
N ALA A 138 -23.92 -4.14 -18.58
CA ALA A 138 -23.02 -3.86 -17.48
C ALA A 138 -21.84 -2.99 -17.93
N GLN A 139 -21.43 -2.05 -17.07
CA GLN A 139 -20.34 -1.11 -17.31
C GLN A 139 -19.29 -1.25 -16.22
N ALA A 140 -18.07 -0.80 -16.48
CA ALA A 140 -16.96 -1.08 -15.58
C ALA A 140 -16.03 0.11 -15.38
N LEU A 141 -15.63 0.31 -14.12
CA LEU A 141 -14.41 1.01 -13.78
C LEU A 141 -13.24 0.04 -13.96
N SER A 142 -12.43 0.29 -14.99
CA SER A 142 -11.28 -0.55 -15.32
C SER A 142 -10.05 -0.12 -14.53
N PHE A 143 -9.42 -1.04 -13.80
CA PHE A 143 -8.21 -0.78 -13.04
C PHE A 143 -6.96 -1.04 -13.87
N GLU A 144 -6.03 -0.09 -13.84
CA GLU A 144 -4.75 -0.19 -14.54
C GLU A 144 -3.64 0.48 -13.72
N TYR A 145 -2.39 0.08 -13.95
CA TYR A 145 -1.23 0.75 -13.34
C TYR A 145 -0.15 1.08 -14.35
N ARG A 146 0.70 2.05 -14.00
CA ARG A 146 1.93 2.35 -14.73
C ARG A 146 3.03 2.67 -13.72
N GLN A 147 4.22 2.13 -13.96
CA GLN A 147 5.42 2.37 -13.17
C GLN A 147 6.50 3.04 -14.02
N ALA A 148 7.23 3.99 -13.45
CA ALA A 148 8.36 4.67 -14.08
C ALA A 148 9.16 5.47 -13.03
N ALA A 149 10.32 6.00 -13.41
CA ALA A 149 11.06 6.97 -12.59
C ALA A 149 10.21 8.17 -12.15
N GLU A 150 9.30 8.60 -13.03
CA GLU A 150 8.28 9.59 -12.74
C GLU A 150 7.01 9.32 -13.54
N VAL A 151 5.83 9.37 -12.88
CA VAL A 151 4.52 9.22 -13.51
C VAL A 151 3.65 10.44 -13.20
N THR A 152 3.65 11.41 -14.12
CA THR A 152 2.99 12.73 -13.93
C THR A 152 1.59 12.86 -14.51
N ASP A 153 1.08 11.85 -15.22
CA ASP A 153 -0.22 11.95 -15.87
C ASP A 153 -0.95 10.61 -16.03
N LEU A 154 -2.27 10.70 -16.21
CA LEU A 154 -3.21 9.57 -16.28
C LEU A 154 -3.45 9.01 -17.68
N THR A 155 -2.81 9.52 -18.74
CA THR A 155 -3.20 9.26 -20.14
C THR A 155 -2.04 8.83 -21.05
N THR A 156 -0.82 9.27 -20.78
CA THR A 156 0.36 8.98 -21.59
C THR A 156 1.10 7.75 -21.06
N GLY A 157 1.87 7.13 -21.96
CA GLY A 157 2.58 5.88 -21.69
C GLY A 157 1.67 4.65 -21.73
N THR A 158 2.24 3.50 -21.40
CA THR A 158 1.55 2.21 -21.40
C THR A 158 1.11 1.88 -19.98
N TYR A 159 -0.19 1.68 -19.80
CA TYR A 159 -0.78 1.21 -18.55
C TYR A 159 -1.09 -0.29 -18.68
N THR A 160 -0.81 -1.03 -17.63
CA THR A 160 -1.05 -2.47 -17.52
C THR A 160 -2.37 -2.70 -16.79
N ALA A 161 -3.31 -3.39 -17.45
CA ALA A 161 -4.60 -3.72 -16.87
C ALA A 161 -4.49 -4.82 -15.80
N VAL A 162 -5.29 -4.71 -14.74
CA VAL A 162 -5.45 -5.75 -13.71
C VAL A 162 -6.94 -6.10 -13.59
N PRO A 163 -7.46 -7.00 -14.44
CA PRO A 163 -8.90 -7.27 -14.50
C PRO A 163 -9.53 -7.73 -13.18
N ALA A 164 -8.75 -8.37 -12.30
CA ALA A 164 -9.18 -8.77 -10.96
C ALA A 164 -9.64 -7.58 -10.08
N LEU A 165 -9.12 -6.38 -10.37
CA LEU A 165 -9.45 -5.14 -9.69
C LEU A 165 -10.44 -4.26 -10.48
N ASN A 166 -11.02 -4.71 -11.59
CA ASN A 166 -12.07 -3.93 -12.26
C ASN A 166 -13.36 -3.98 -11.44
N PHE A 167 -14.07 -2.87 -11.19
CA PHE A 167 -15.44 -2.94 -10.66
C PHE A 167 -16.46 -2.90 -11.79
N THR A 168 -17.44 -3.79 -11.78
CA THR A 168 -18.51 -3.88 -12.80
C THR A 168 -19.85 -3.63 -12.13
N SER A 169 -20.69 -2.80 -12.76
CA SER A 169 -22.02 -2.43 -12.27
C SER A 169 -22.88 -3.65 -11.94
N LEU A 170 -23.56 -3.59 -10.80
CA LEU A 170 -24.35 -4.70 -10.24
C LEU A 170 -25.82 -4.63 -10.67
N ILE A 171 -26.36 -3.41 -10.82
CA ILE A 171 -27.76 -3.14 -11.18
C ILE A 171 -27.82 -2.51 -12.57
N ASN A 172 -28.35 -3.26 -13.53
CA ASN A 172 -28.37 -2.92 -14.96
C ASN A 172 -29.80 -3.04 -15.51
N THR A 173 -30.66 -2.06 -15.23
CA THR A 173 -32.06 -2.06 -15.71
C THR A 173 -32.33 -0.88 -16.62
N SER A 174 -33.35 -0.98 -17.48
CA SER A 174 -33.67 0.03 -18.50
C SER A 174 -34.24 1.34 -17.95
N THR A 175 -34.55 1.42 -16.66
CA THR A 175 -35.07 2.64 -16.02
C THR A 175 -34.02 3.26 -15.12
N GLY A 176 -33.57 4.46 -15.49
CA GLY A 176 -32.58 5.19 -14.72
C GLY A 176 -33.06 5.53 -13.31
N SER A 177 -32.18 5.37 -12.32
CA SER A 177 -32.48 5.64 -10.90
C SER A 177 -31.20 5.88 -10.11
N SER A 178 -31.30 6.70 -9.07
CA SER A 178 -30.26 6.81 -8.05
C SER A 178 -30.26 5.54 -7.19
N LEU A 179 -29.06 5.09 -6.82
CA LEU A 179 -28.83 3.98 -5.91
C LEU A 179 -28.05 4.48 -4.70
N ASN A 180 -28.22 3.83 -3.56
CA ASN A 180 -27.35 4.04 -2.40
C ASN A 180 -26.18 3.05 -2.48
N GLY A 181 -24.97 3.53 -2.78
CA GLY A 181 -23.77 2.71 -2.95
C GLY A 181 -23.43 1.87 -1.72
N ASN A 182 -23.70 2.40 -0.52
CA ASN A 182 -23.46 1.72 0.76
C ASN A 182 -24.28 0.44 0.98
N LEU A 183 -25.36 0.22 0.21
CA LEU A 183 -26.16 -0.99 0.34
C LEU A 183 -25.42 -2.18 -0.26
N SER A 184 -25.43 -3.33 0.41
CA SER A 184 -24.73 -4.54 -0.03
C SER A 184 -25.12 -5.03 -1.42
N ALA A 185 -26.31 -4.67 -1.93
CA ALA A 185 -26.74 -4.97 -3.29
C ALA A 185 -26.05 -4.12 -4.37
N ASN A 186 -25.47 -2.99 -3.98
CA ASN A 186 -24.91 -1.96 -4.86
C ASN A 186 -23.39 -1.82 -4.69
N ARG A 187 -22.75 -2.68 -3.88
CA ARG A 187 -21.30 -2.67 -3.70
C ARG A 187 -20.69 -4.05 -3.61
N THR A 188 -19.40 -4.15 -3.91
CA THR A 188 -18.61 -5.36 -3.71
C THR A 188 -17.16 -5.03 -3.43
N MET A 189 -16.51 -5.82 -2.58
CA MET A 189 -15.07 -5.69 -2.33
C MET A 189 -14.28 -6.18 -3.55
N ARG A 190 -13.25 -5.42 -3.93
CA ARG A 190 -12.22 -5.82 -4.89
C ARG A 190 -10.91 -6.01 -4.15
N THR A 191 -10.21 -7.08 -4.46
CA THR A 191 -8.90 -7.37 -3.85
C THR A 191 -8.01 -8.13 -4.83
N ALA A 192 -6.72 -7.78 -4.87
CA ALA A 192 -5.70 -8.52 -5.60
C ALA A 192 -4.29 -8.20 -5.09
N SER A 193 -3.39 -9.18 -5.18
CA SER A 193 -1.95 -8.95 -5.09
C SER A 193 -1.39 -8.73 -6.50
N VAL A 194 -0.93 -7.52 -6.77
CA VAL A 194 -0.41 -7.11 -8.09
C VAL A 194 1.11 -7.15 -8.06
N SER A 195 1.71 -8.02 -8.87
CA SER A 195 3.17 -8.03 -9.04
C SER A 195 3.63 -6.79 -9.80
N VAL A 196 4.56 -6.05 -9.21
CA VAL A 196 5.12 -4.81 -9.77
C VAL A 196 6.63 -4.81 -9.62
N ASN A 197 7.29 -3.85 -10.26
CA ASN A 197 8.73 -3.63 -10.09
C ASN A 197 8.94 -2.13 -9.94
N VAL A 198 8.82 -1.62 -8.70
CA VAL A 198 9.00 -0.19 -8.40
C VAL A 198 10.27 -0.04 -7.58
N PRO A 199 11.44 0.24 -8.21
CA PRO A 199 12.68 0.51 -7.49
C PRO A 199 12.57 1.67 -6.50
N PHE A 200 13.51 1.75 -5.55
CA PHE A 200 13.61 2.90 -4.66
C PHE A 200 13.81 4.19 -5.46
N GLY A 201 13.04 5.22 -5.12
CA GLY A 201 13.03 6.52 -5.78
C GLY A 201 12.09 6.62 -6.99
N GLU A 202 11.60 5.50 -7.50
CA GLU A 202 10.64 5.45 -8.62
C GLU A 202 9.19 5.49 -8.13
N GLU A 203 8.27 5.54 -9.10
CA GLU A 203 6.86 5.81 -8.88
C GLU A 203 5.96 4.78 -9.56
N ILE A 204 4.76 4.67 -9.03
CA ILE A 204 3.66 3.93 -9.63
C ILE A 204 2.38 4.77 -9.54
N MET A 205 1.67 4.86 -10.67
CA MET A 205 0.32 5.39 -10.75
C MET A 205 -0.65 4.22 -10.82
N LEU A 206 -1.62 4.19 -9.92
CA LEU A 206 -2.78 3.30 -9.98
C LEU A 206 -3.97 4.13 -10.45
N ARG A 207 -4.72 3.66 -11.46
CA ARG A 207 -5.85 4.42 -12.01
C ARG A 207 -7.09 3.56 -12.21
N TRP A 208 -8.23 4.23 -12.14
CA TRP A 208 -9.54 3.74 -12.57
C TRP A 208 -9.96 4.52 -13.81
N THR A 209 -10.30 3.79 -14.86
CA THR A 209 -10.74 4.32 -16.15
C THR A 209 -12.23 4.02 -16.34
N ASP A 210 -13.01 5.08 -16.53
CA ASP A 210 -14.43 5.02 -16.88
C ASP A 210 -14.61 5.50 -18.33
N ILE A 211 -15.05 4.61 -19.20
CA ILE A 211 -15.23 4.91 -20.62
C ILE A 211 -16.67 5.34 -20.91
N ASP A 212 -16.86 6.09 -21.98
CA ASP A 212 -18.20 6.36 -22.50
C ASP A 212 -18.74 5.06 -23.12
N ASN A 213 -19.74 4.44 -22.49
CA ASN A 213 -20.37 3.25 -23.04
C ASN A 213 -21.51 3.63 -24.00
N SER A 214 -21.88 2.69 -24.86
CA SER A 214 -23.05 2.90 -25.73
C SER A 214 -24.32 3.07 -24.88
N GLY A 215 -25.01 4.19 -25.09
CA GLY A 215 -26.24 4.54 -24.35
C GLY A 215 -25.95 5.48 -23.19
N THR A 216 -26.71 5.33 -22.11
CA THR A 216 -26.53 6.11 -20.87
C THR A 216 -25.61 5.38 -19.89
N ASP A 217 -24.77 6.12 -19.17
CA ASP A 217 -23.87 5.53 -18.19
C ASP A 217 -24.44 5.43 -16.76
N HIS A 218 -23.96 4.39 -16.07
CA HIS A 218 -24.09 4.18 -14.64
C HIS A 218 -23.17 5.15 -13.88
N GLY A 219 -23.46 5.32 -12.60
CA GLY A 219 -22.59 6.04 -11.68
C GLY A 219 -21.82 5.04 -10.85
N LEU A 220 -20.53 4.90 -11.11
CA LEU A 220 -19.65 3.93 -10.46
C LEU A 220 -18.59 4.68 -9.66
N ALA A 221 -18.21 4.11 -8.52
CA ALA A 221 -17.27 4.70 -7.59
C ALA A 221 -16.38 3.65 -6.94
N ILE A 222 -15.33 4.15 -6.31
CA ILE A 222 -14.46 3.42 -5.40
C ILE A 222 -14.52 4.09 -4.03
N ASP A 223 -14.35 3.26 -3.01
CA ASP A 223 -14.27 3.69 -1.62
C ASP A 223 -13.35 2.77 -0.81
N ASP A 224 -12.93 3.20 0.38
CA ASP A 224 -12.12 2.44 1.32
C ASP A 224 -10.87 1.80 0.66
N LEU A 225 -10.12 2.57 -0.13
CA LEU A 225 -8.93 2.09 -0.81
C LEU A 225 -7.81 1.83 0.20
N ILE A 226 -7.24 0.62 0.14
CA ILE A 226 -6.09 0.22 0.93
C ILE A 226 -5.06 -0.39 -0.02
N ILE A 227 -3.83 0.12 0.05
CA ILE A 227 -2.69 -0.33 -0.74
C ILE A 227 -1.55 -0.69 0.21
N THR A 228 -1.21 -1.96 0.30
CA THR A 228 -0.10 -2.43 1.12
C THR A 228 1.09 -2.83 0.25
N PRO A 229 2.21 -2.09 0.30
CA PRO A 229 3.41 -2.42 -0.45
C PRO A 229 4.13 -3.61 0.15
N ARG A 230 4.58 -4.51 -0.70
CA ARG A 230 5.42 -5.66 -0.34
C ARG A 230 6.73 -5.57 -1.10
N ALA A 231 7.81 -5.92 -0.42
CA ALA A 231 9.08 -6.19 -1.05
C ALA A 231 9.29 -7.71 -1.08
N THR A 232 9.87 -8.21 -2.15
CA THR A 232 10.62 -9.45 -2.08
C THR A 232 11.84 -9.14 -1.24
N PRO A 233 12.15 -9.96 -0.21
CA PRO A 233 13.39 -9.79 0.52
C PRO A 233 14.53 -9.73 -0.50
N THR A 234 15.20 -8.59 -0.60
CA THR A 234 16.49 -8.51 -1.30
C THR A 234 17.52 -9.09 -0.35
N ALA A 235 17.47 -10.41 -0.19
CA ALA A 235 18.52 -11.13 0.50
C ALA A 235 19.78 -11.04 -0.37
N ALA A 236 20.64 -10.06 -0.10
CA ALA A 236 22.00 -10.48 0.17
C ALA A 236 21.86 -11.44 1.35
N GLY A 237 21.73 -12.73 1.07
CA GLY A 237 21.51 -13.74 2.10
C GLY A 237 22.58 -13.55 3.17
N VAL A 238 22.15 -13.33 4.40
CA VAL A 238 23.06 -13.34 5.54
C VAL A 238 23.15 -14.76 6.05
N ASP A 239 24.34 -15.13 6.51
CA ASP A 239 24.56 -16.46 7.04
C ASP A 239 24.60 -16.42 8.55
N VAL A 240 24.05 -17.45 9.18
CA VAL A 240 24.25 -17.73 10.60
C VAL A 240 25.17 -18.94 10.73
N SER A 241 26.29 -18.80 11.43
CA SER A 241 27.26 -19.86 11.63
C SER A 241 27.78 -19.92 13.07
N GLY A 242 28.22 -21.09 13.46
CA GLY A 242 28.72 -21.33 14.80
C GLY A 242 29.24 -22.74 14.97
N ARG A 243 29.50 -23.09 16.24
CA ARG A 243 30.02 -24.41 16.60
C ARG A 243 29.29 -24.99 17.81
N VAL A 244 28.94 -26.27 17.71
CA VAL A 244 28.39 -27.07 18.81
C VAL A 244 29.52 -27.91 19.43
N ARG A 245 29.72 -27.78 20.74
CA ARG A 245 30.81 -28.45 21.47
C ARG A 245 30.37 -28.99 22.82
N THR A 246 31.11 -29.98 23.30
CA THR A 246 31.03 -30.50 24.67
C THR A 246 31.62 -29.52 25.67
N ALA A 247 31.35 -29.70 26.96
CA ALA A 247 31.97 -28.92 28.04
C ALA A 247 33.52 -28.96 28.03
N SER A 248 34.12 -30.04 27.53
CA SER A 248 35.58 -30.18 27.37
C SER A 248 36.13 -29.60 26.06
N GLY A 249 35.28 -28.93 25.26
CA GLY A 249 35.68 -28.25 24.02
C GLY A 249 35.72 -29.13 22.76
N ARG A 250 35.44 -30.44 22.88
CA ARG A 250 35.34 -31.32 21.69
C ARG A 250 34.08 -31.01 20.89
N GLY A 251 34.20 -30.89 19.58
CA GLY A 251 33.06 -30.71 18.67
C GLY A 251 32.05 -31.85 18.73
N ILE A 252 30.77 -31.50 18.71
CA ILE A 252 29.67 -32.47 18.66
C ILE A 252 29.23 -32.59 17.20
N ARG A 253 29.44 -33.77 16.61
CA ARG A 253 28.98 -34.07 15.25
C ARG A 253 27.50 -34.42 15.22
N ASN A 254 26.85 -34.20 14.08
CA ASN A 254 25.44 -34.52 13.85
C ASN A 254 24.48 -33.97 14.93
N ALA A 255 24.85 -32.87 15.60
CA ALA A 255 23.87 -32.05 16.29
C ALA A 255 23.01 -31.37 15.22
N ARG A 256 21.69 -31.40 15.44
CA ARG A 256 20.70 -30.77 14.57
C ARG A 256 20.58 -29.31 14.98
N ILE A 257 20.70 -28.43 14.01
CA ILE A 257 20.41 -27.00 14.15
C ILE A 257 19.12 -26.73 13.38
N LEU A 258 18.11 -26.26 14.10
CA LEU A 258 16.82 -25.84 13.59
C LEU A 258 16.76 -24.31 13.62
N VAL A 259 16.43 -23.69 12.50
CA VAL A 259 16.26 -22.24 12.39
C VAL A 259 14.83 -21.94 11.95
N GLU A 260 14.15 -21.11 12.74
CA GLU A 260 12.75 -20.70 12.55
C GLU A 260 12.62 -19.17 12.72
N GLY A 261 11.49 -18.61 12.31
CA GLY A 261 11.21 -17.17 12.41
C GLY A 261 11.63 -16.38 11.18
N GLY A 262 11.65 -15.05 11.33
CA GLY A 262 11.78 -14.12 10.21
C GLY A 262 10.69 -14.33 9.16
N ASP A 263 11.11 -14.42 7.91
CA ASP A 263 10.29 -14.64 6.71
C ASP A 263 10.25 -16.12 6.24
N LEU A 264 10.83 -17.05 7.04
CA LEU A 264 10.87 -18.46 6.67
C LEU A 264 9.47 -19.09 6.73
N ALA A 265 8.97 -19.54 5.57
CA ALA A 265 7.74 -20.33 5.50
C ALA A 265 7.88 -21.73 6.11
N TRP A 266 9.09 -22.28 6.09
CA TRP A 266 9.42 -23.58 6.68
C TRP A 266 10.75 -23.49 7.44
N PRO A 267 10.91 -24.25 8.54
CA PRO A 267 12.17 -24.27 9.28
C PRO A 267 13.33 -24.79 8.43
N ILE A 268 14.50 -24.17 8.57
CA ILE A 268 15.74 -24.68 7.98
C ILE A 268 16.41 -25.62 8.99
N ILE A 269 16.85 -26.78 8.52
CA ILE A 269 17.54 -27.79 9.34
C ILE A 269 18.91 -28.07 8.74
N VAL A 270 19.96 -27.87 9.53
CA VAL A 270 21.32 -28.28 9.18
C VAL A 270 21.93 -29.18 10.26
N MET A 271 22.95 -29.95 9.87
CA MET A 271 23.68 -30.81 10.79
C MET A 271 25.10 -30.31 10.94
N THR A 272 25.61 -30.33 12.18
CA THR A 272 27.02 -30.00 12.43
C THR A 272 27.96 -31.05 11.83
N ASN A 273 29.09 -30.62 11.29
CA ASN A 273 30.13 -31.52 10.79
C ASN A 273 30.91 -32.27 11.91
N SER A 274 31.93 -33.05 11.55
CA SER A 274 32.76 -33.82 12.48
C SER A 274 33.43 -33.00 13.58
N PHE A 275 33.68 -31.72 13.32
CA PHE A 275 34.30 -30.77 14.26
C PHE A 275 33.27 -29.90 15.00
N GLY A 276 31.98 -30.09 14.75
CA GLY A 276 30.88 -29.39 15.39
C GLY A 276 30.46 -28.09 14.71
N TYR A 277 31.03 -27.73 13.56
CA TYR A 277 30.66 -26.49 12.86
C TYR A 277 29.36 -26.65 12.07
N TYR A 278 28.60 -25.56 11.99
CA TYR A 278 27.42 -25.44 11.12
C TYR A 278 27.37 -24.05 10.47
N ARG A 279 26.65 -23.95 9.35
CA ARG A 279 26.32 -22.71 8.65
C ARG A 279 24.91 -22.86 8.07
N VAL A 280 24.13 -21.80 8.18
CA VAL A 280 22.80 -21.64 7.59
C VAL A 280 22.89 -20.43 6.68
N GLU A 281 22.68 -20.63 5.38
CA GLU A 281 22.84 -19.58 4.36
C GLU A 281 21.48 -19.09 3.88
N GLY A 282 21.45 -17.88 3.30
CA GLY A 282 20.26 -17.37 2.63
C GLY A 282 19.16 -16.88 3.57
N LEU A 283 19.50 -16.49 4.80
CA LEU A 283 18.55 -15.84 5.70
C LEU A 283 18.36 -14.38 5.27
N ALA A 284 17.14 -13.85 5.43
CA ALA A 284 16.84 -12.46 5.12
C ALA A 284 17.43 -11.53 6.18
N ALA A 285 18.11 -10.48 5.71
CA ALA A 285 18.63 -9.44 6.59
C ALA A 285 17.50 -8.64 7.25
N GLY A 286 17.77 -8.09 8.44
CA GLY A 286 16.83 -7.30 9.23
C GLY A 286 15.79 -8.11 10.01
N GLN A 287 15.83 -9.44 9.96
CA GLN A 287 14.86 -10.32 10.62
C GLN A 287 15.39 -10.92 11.92
N SER A 288 14.46 -11.35 12.80
CA SER A 288 14.78 -12.11 14.00
C SER A 288 14.53 -13.61 13.79
N TYR A 289 15.56 -14.42 14.01
CA TYR A 289 15.51 -15.87 13.90
C TYR A 289 15.71 -16.54 15.25
N ILE A 290 15.04 -17.68 15.43
CA ILE A 290 15.21 -18.57 16.57
C ILE A 290 16.07 -19.75 16.11
N VAL A 291 17.22 -19.92 16.73
CA VAL A 291 18.18 -20.99 16.46
C VAL A 291 18.18 -21.97 17.61
N THR A 292 17.81 -23.22 17.32
CA THR A 292 17.69 -24.30 18.29
C THR A 292 18.70 -25.40 18.00
N VAL A 293 19.46 -25.82 19.01
CA VAL A 293 20.34 -27.00 18.93
C VAL A 293 19.68 -28.22 19.58
N GLU A 294 19.76 -29.35 18.89
CA GLU A 294 19.30 -30.64 19.39
C GLU A 294 20.37 -31.72 19.18
N SER A 295 20.50 -32.63 20.14
CA SER A 295 21.34 -33.82 19.99
C SER A 295 20.69 -35.00 20.69
N LYS A 296 20.81 -36.19 20.10
CA LYS A 296 20.34 -37.43 20.73
C LYS A 296 21.15 -37.82 21.97
N ARG A 297 22.37 -37.31 22.12
CA ARG A 297 23.34 -37.74 23.14
C ARG A 297 23.73 -36.67 24.14
N PHE A 298 23.45 -35.41 23.86
CA PHE A 298 23.94 -34.28 24.64
C PHE A 298 22.80 -33.32 24.96
N GLY A 299 22.72 -32.89 26.22
CA GLY A 299 21.85 -31.80 26.65
C GLY A 299 22.56 -30.44 26.59
N PHE A 300 21.79 -29.36 26.50
CA PHE A 300 22.31 -27.99 26.48
C PHE A 300 21.52 -27.15 27.49
N ALA A 301 22.21 -26.32 28.27
CA ALA A 301 21.56 -25.43 29.24
C ALA A 301 20.82 -24.26 28.55
N SER A 302 21.32 -23.84 27.39
CA SER A 302 20.69 -22.82 26.53
C SER A 302 20.55 -23.38 25.11
N PRO A 303 19.58 -24.29 24.89
CA PRO A 303 19.40 -24.95 23.59
C PRO A 303 18.82 -24.03 22.52
N VAL A 304 18.24 -22.89 22.92
CA VAL A 304 17.58 -21.93 22.03
C VAL A 304 18.26 -20.57 22.15
N ARG A 305 18.48 -19.90 21.01
CA ARG A 305 18.97 -18.52 20.95
C ARG A 305 18.16 -17.73 19.94
N VAL A 306 17.84 -16.48 20.28
CA VAL A 306 17.27 -15.52 19.34
C VAL A 306 18.41 -14.70 18.73
N VAL A 307 18.37 -14.51 17.43
CA VAL A 307 19.39 -13.79 16.65
C VAL A 307 18.71 -12.75 15.78
N ASN A 308 19.16 -11.50 15.86
CA ASN A 308 18.76 -10.47 14.92
C ASN A 308 19.78 -10.44 13.79
N ALA A 309 19.36 -10.89 12.61
CA ALA A 309 20.23 -11.03 11.45
C ALA A 309 20.29 -9.70 10.68
N GLY A 310 20.97 -8.69 11.23
CA GLY A 310 21.25 -7.43 10.51
C GLY A 310 22.31 -7.60 9.42
N ASP A 311 23.37 -8.35 9.76
CA ASP A 311 24.46 -8.81 8.89
C ASP A 311 24.70 -10.31 9.15
N GLY A 312 25.70 -10.93 8.48
CA GLY A 312 26.11 -12.30 8.77
C GLY A 312 26.53 -12.49 10.24
N VAL A 313 25.95 -13.48 10.91
CA VAL A 313 26.21 -13.79 12.32
C VAL A 313 27.13 -14.99 12.42
N ALA A 314 28.36 -14.76 12.88
CA ALA A 314 29.34 -15.80 13.14
C ALA A 314 29.54 -16.06 14.63
N GLY A 315 29.98 -17.27 14.98
CA GLY A 315 30.32 -17.63 16.36
C GLY A 315 29.13 -17.85 17.29
N LEU A 316 27.96 -18.19 16.73
CA LEU A 316 26.79 -18.57 17.52
C LEU A 316 26.97 -19.97 18.12
N ASP A 317 27.82 -20.08 19.13
CA ASP A 317 28.21 -21.37 19.68
C ASP A 317 27.21 -21.95 20.68
N PHE A 318 27.09 -23.27 20.69
CA PHE A 318 26.35 -24.02 21.72
C PHE A 318 27.30 -24.96 22.47
N VAL A 319 27.15 -25.01 23.80
CA VAL A 319 27.99 -25.83 24.68
C VAL A 319 27.09 -26.79 25.46
N SER A 320 27.40 -28.09 25.40
CA SER A 320 26.65 -29.09 26.16
C SER A 320 26.89 -28.93 27.66
N VAL A 321 25.91 -29.36 28.46
CA VAL A 321 26.16 -29.60 29.89
C VAL A 321 27.06 -30.83 30.06
N PRO A 322 27.78 -30.94 31.21
CA PRO A 322 28.58 -32.12 31.55
C PRO A 322 27.77 -33.42 31.58
#